data_AF-A0A0B2EID0-F1
#
_entry.id   AF-A0A0B2EID0-F1
#
_cell.length_a   1.000
_cell.length_b   1.000
_cell.length_c   1.000
_cell.angle_alpha   90.00
_cell.angle_beta   90.00
_cell.angle_gamma   90.00
#
_symmetry.space_group_name_H-M   'P 1'
#
loop_
_entity.id
_entity.type
_entity.pdbx_description
1 polymer ?
#
loop_
_entity_poly.entity_id
_entity_poly.type
_entity_poly.pdbx_seq_one_letter_code
_entity_poly.pdbx_strand_id
1 'polypeptide(L)'
;MAIVVKVVNGKIQEFENGIHKRTYGSNIVAADTDGHIVAAVTAKGKVEEFENGIHKRTYGSNAINVQVSGGVVAVTTSKGKVEEYKNGIHKRTY
;
A
#
# COMPACT_ATOMS: atom_id res chain seq x y z
N MET A 1 17.82 -3.82 -6.59
CA MET A 1 17.61 -2.53 -5.88
C MET A 1 16.63 -2.80 -4.76
N ALA A 2 16.96 -2.42 -3.53
CA ALA A 2 16.09 -2.69 -2.38
C ALA A 2 15.34 -1.41 -2.00
N ILE A 3 14.01 -1.42 -2.18
CA ILE A 3 13.11 -0.38 -1.68
C ILE A 3 12.46 -0.89 -0.41
N VAL A 4 12.44 -0.06 0.61
CA VAL A 4 11.73 -0.32 1.87
C VAL A 4 10.84 0.87 2.18
N VAL A 5 9.62 0.60 2.62
CA VAL A 5 8.68 1.63 3.09
C VAL A 5 8.45 1.50 4.58
N LYS A 6 8.24 2.64 5.23
CA LYS A 6 7.81 2.72 6.63
C LYS A 6 6.68 3.72 6.75
N VAL A 7 5.71 3.43 7.61
CA VAL A 7 4.67 4.39 7.97
C VAL A 7 5.10 5.13 9.24
N VAL A 8 5.26 6.45 9.16
CA VAL A 8 5.66 7.31 10.27
C VAL A 8 4.73 8.51 10.30
N ASN A 9 4.06 8.73 11.44
CA ASN A 9 3.14 9.84 11.66
C ASN A 9 2.08 10.01 10.53
N GLY A 10 1.46 8.91 10.12
CA GLY A 10 0.41 8.93 9.08
C GLY A 10 0.93 9.13 7.66
N LYS A 11 2.24 9.05 7.41
CA LYS A 11 2.85 9.21 6.08
C LYS A 11 3.77 8.03 5.77
N ILE A 12 3.94 7.76 4.48
CA ILE A 12 4.89 6.77 3.97
C ILE A 12 6.25 7.45 3.84
N GLN A 13 7.29 6.84 4.39
CA GLN A 13 8.68 7.15 4.11
C GLN A 13 9.27 6.03 3.26
N GLU A 14 9.79 6.39 2.10
CA GLU A 14 10.42 5.46 1.16
C GLU A 14 11.94 5.57 1.27
N PHE A 15 12.59 4.42 1.40
CA PHE A 15 14.03 4.27 1.50
C PHE A 15 14.53 3.41 0.34
N GLU A 16 15.60 3.87 -0.29
CA GLU A 16 16.31 3.11 -1.31
C GLU A 16 17.70 2.78 -0.78
N ASN A 17 18.02 1.48 -0.69
CA ASN A 17 19.28 0.99 -0.13
C ASN A 17 19.59 1.61 1.26
N GLY A 18 18.55 1.84 2.08
CA GLY A 18 18.65 2.42 3.42
C GLY A 18 18.66 3.95 3.47
N ILE A 19 18.75 4.65 2.33
CA ILE A 19 18.75 6.12 2.27
C ILE A 19 17.32 6.62 2.11
N HIS A 20 16.91 7.59 2.95
CA HIS A 20 15.61 8.24 2.80
C HIS A 20 15.52 8.98 1.46
N LYS A 21 14.51 8.66 0.64
CA LYS A 21 14.32 9.28 -0.68
C LYS A 21 13.21 10.32 -0.65
N ARG A 22 12.06 9.98 -0.07
CA ARG A 22 10.86 10.82 -0.09
C ARG A 22 9.87 10.42 0.98
N THR A 23 8.96 11.34 1.29
CA THR A 23 7.81 11.14 2.17
C THR A 23 6.52 11.53 1.44
N TYR A 24 5.50 10.67 1.45
CA TYR A 24 4.23 10.91 0.75
C TYR A 24 3.05 10.20 1.43
N GLY A 25 1.86 10.36 0.86
CA GLY A 25 0.60 9.88 1.44
C GLY A 25 0.14 10.72 2.63
N SER A 26 -1.09 10.46 3.08
CA SER A 26 -1.68 11.13 4.22
C SER A 26 -2.67 10.20 4.94
N ASN A 27 -2.68 10.25 6.26
CA ASN A 27 -3.48 9.38 7.12
C ASN A 27 -3.25 7.89 6.84
N ILE A 28 -2.02 7.48 6.56
CA ILE A 28 -1.66 6.09 6.28
C ILE A 28 -1.48 5.32 7.59
N VAL A 29 -2.03 4.10 7.66
CA VAL A 29 -1.94 3.20 8.83
C VAL A 29 -1.11 1.95 8.55
N ALA A 30 -1.01 1.53 7.30
CA ALA A 30 -0.16 0.42 6.86
C ALA A 30 0.30 0.66 5.42
N ALA A 31 1.47 0.16 5.04
CA ALA A 31 1.95 0.22 3.67
C ALA A 31 2.93 -0.93 3.40
N ASP A 32 2.96 -1.39 2.15
CA ASP A 32 3.89 -2.41 1.69
C ASP A 32 4.31 -2.17 0.23
N THR A 33 5.42 -2.76 -0.19
CA THR A 33 6.01 -2.58 -1.53
C THR A 33 6.70 -3.85 -2.04
N ASP A 34 6.56 -4.10 -3.35
CA ASP A 34 7.36 -5.09 -4.08
C ASP A 34 8.57 -4.46 -4.81
N GLY A 35 8.87 -3.20 -4.51
CA GLY A 35 9.91 -2.41 -5.15
C GLY A 35 9.50 -1.70 -6.44
N HIS A 36 8.30 -1.95 -6.98
CA HIS A 36 7.78 -1.24 -8.16
C HIS A 36 6.62 -0.32 -7.79
N ILE A 37 5.70 -0.83 -6.98
CA ILE A 37 4.57 -0.05 -6.46
C ILE A 37 4.60 -0.05 -4.94
N VAL A 38 3.97 0.97 -4.36
CA VAL A 38 3.68 1.03 -2.92
C VAL A 38 2.17 1.03 -2.75
N ALA A 39 1.64 0.05 -2.05
CA ALA A 39 0.23 0.03 -1.66
C ALA A 39 0.13 0.46 -0.20
N ALA A 40 -0.83 1.33 0.11
CA ALA A 40 -0.99 1.89 1.45
C ALA A 40 -2.46 1.91 1.88
N VAL A 41 -2.70 1.53 3.13
CA VAL A 41 -4.02 1.60 3.76
C VAL A 41 -4.15 2.95 4.45
N THR A 42 -5.20 3.67 4.11
CA THR A 42 -5.61 4.91 4.79
C THR A 42 -6.40 4.61 6.06
N ALA A 43 -6.45 5.55 6.99
CA ALA A 43 -7.25 5.46 8.22
C ALA A 43 -8.76 5.33 7.96
N LYS A 44 -9.22 5.66 6.75
CA LYS A 44 -10.62 5.46 6.29
C LYS A 44 -10.87 4.05 5.75
N GLY A 45 -9.89 3.15 5.82
CA GLY A 45 -9.98 1.80 5.29
C GLY A 45 -10.01 1.70 3.77
N LYS A 46 -9.44 2.69 3.07
CA LYS A 46 -9.18 2.65 1.63
C LYS A 46 -7.74 2.27 1.34
N VAL A 47 -7.49 1.65 0.20
CA VAL A 47 -6.15 1.37 -0.32
C VAL A 47 -5.78 2.39 -1.38
N GLU A 48 -4.59 2.95 -1.29
CA GLU A 48 -3.99 3.84 -2.29
C GLU A 48 -2.73 3.19 -2.84
N GLU A 49 -2.58 3.18 -4.17
CA GLU A 49 -1.34 2.76 -4.84
C GLU A 49 -0.54 3.99 -5.27
N PHE A 50 0.76 3.93 -5.03
CA PHE A 50 1.74 4.93 -5.42
C PHE A 50 2.81 4.31 -6.30
N GLU A 51 3.29 5.09 -7.25
CA GLU A 51 4.42 4.75 -8.10
C GLU A 51 5.39 5.93 -8.05
N ASN A 52 6.62 5.70 -7.60
CA ASN A 52 7.60 6.77 -7.36
C ASN A 52 7.04 7.91 -6.48
N GLY A 53 6.24 7.57 -5.47
CA GLY A 53 5.59 8.54 -4.56
C GLY A 53 4.44 9.34 -5.17
N ILE A 54 4.06 9.08 -6.43
CA ILE A 54 2.91 9.71 -7.08
C ILE A 54 1.70 8.82 -6.89
N HIS A 55 0.61 9.40 -6.39
CA HIS A 55 -0.67 8.70 -6.23
C HIS A 55 -1.21 8.27 -7.61
N LYS A 56 -1.56 6.98 -7.75
CA LYS A 56 -2.07 6.40 -8.99
C LYS A 56 -3.57 6.12 -8.94
N ARG A 57 -4.06 5.59 -7.82
CA ARG A 57 -5.45 5.14 -7.67
C ARG A 57 -5.80 4.87 -6.21
N THR A 58 -7.10 4.92 -5.93
CA THR A 58 -7.69 4.55 -4.64
C THR A 58 -8.78 3.50 -4.87
N TYR A 59 -8.83 2.44 -4.05
CA TYR A 59 -9.84 1.39 -4.15
C TYR A 59 -10.05 0.68 -2.81
N GLY A 60 -10.86 -0.38 -2.83
CA GLY A 60 -11.18 -1.20 -1.66
C GLY A 60 -12.08 -0.49 -0.66
N SER A 61 -12.40 -1.21 0.41
CA SER A 61 -13.12 -0.67 1.58
C SER A 61 -12.81 -1.52 2.79
N ASN A 62 -12.89 -0.92 3.99
CA ASN A 62 -12.64 -1.61 5.25
C ASN A 62 -11.26 -2.27 5.34
N ALA A 63 -10.27 -1.78 4.59
CA ALA A 63 -8.91 -2.28 4.62
C ALA A 63 -8.25 -1.94 5.97
N ILE A 64 -7.51 -2.88 6.54
CA ILE A 64 -6.73 -2.69 7.77
C ILE A 64 -5.25 -3.01 7.58
N ASN A 65 -4.91 -3.82 6.57
CA ASN A 65 -3.54 -4.16 6.23
C ASN A 65 -3.42 -4.44 4.73
N VAL A 66 -2.20 -4.40 4.22
CA VAL A 66 -1.90 -4.63 2.80
C VAL A 66 -0.55 -5.33 2.65
N GLN A 67 -0.46 -6.21 1.67
CA GLN A 67 0.79 -6.84 1.23
C GLN A 67 0.88 -6.78 -0.29
N VAL A 68 2.08 -6.60 -0.82
CA VAL A 68 2.34 -6.47 -2.25
C VAL A 68 3.36 -7.51 -2.71
N SER A 69 3.03 -8.24 -3.76
CA SER A 69 3.95 -9.19 -4.39
C SER A 69 3.66 -9.31 -5.88
N GLY A 70 4.66 -9.05 -6.72
CA GLY A 70 4.56 -9.17 -8.18
C GLY A 70 3.42 -8.34 -8.80
N GLY A 71 3.20 -7.12 -8.29
CA GLY A 71 2.11 -6.22 -8.71
C GLY A 71 0.71 -6.65 -8.29
N VAL A 72 0.57 -7.68 -7.46
CA VAL A 72 -0.69 -8.05 -6.81
C VAL A 72 -0.71 -7.46 -5.40
N VAL A 73 -1.85 -6.85 -5.06
CA VAL A 73 -2.09 -6.23 -3.76
C VAL A 73 -3.10 -7.09 -3.00
N ALA A 74 -2.64 -7.76 -1.94
CA ALA A 74 -3.49 -8.51 -1.02
C ALA A 74 -3.93 -7.58 0.12
N VAL A 75 -5.23 -7.37 0.25
CA VAL A 75 -5.82 -6.44 1.22
C VAL A 75 -6.51 -7.23 2.30
N THR A 76 -6.05 -7.11 3.54
CA THR A 76 -6.77 -7.66 4.69
C THR A 76 -7.83 -6.67 5.13
N THR A 77 -9.08 -7.14 5.18
CA THR A 77 -10.23 -6.32 5.60
C THR A 77 -10.52 -6.49 7.09
N SER A 78 -11.19 -5.50 7.69
CA SER A 78 -11.65 -5.56 9.10
C SER A 78 -12.66 -6.68 9.37
N LYS A 79 -13.19 -7.31 8.31
CA LYS A 79 -14.10 -8.47 8.38
C LYS A 79 -13.35 -9.81 8.40
N GLY A 80 -12.02 -9.79 8.45
CA GLY A 80 -11.19 -11.00 8.46
C GLY A 80 -11.01 -11.66 7.09
N LYS A 81 -11.50 -11.04 6.01
CA LYS A 81 -11.33 -11.53 4.63
C LYS A 81 -10.09 -10.93 3.98
N VAL A 82 -9.49 -11.66 3.05
CA VAL A 82 -8.40 -11.16 2.21
C VAL A 82 -8.92 -10.98 0.78
N GLU A 83 -8.78 -9.77 0.26
CA GLU A 83 -9.16 -9.42 -1.12
C GLU A 83 -7.91 -9.16 -1.95
N GLU A 84 -7.77 -9.84 -3.09
CA GLU A 84 -6.67 -9.59 -4.01
C GLU A 84 -7.09 -8.60 -5.09
N TYR A 85 -6.21 -7.65 -5.35
CA TYR A 85 -6.35 -6.64 -6.38
C TYR A 85 -5.15 -6.69 -7.33
N LYS A 86 -5.40 -6.45 -8.61
CA LYS A 86 -4.34 -6.19 -9.59
C LYS A 86 -4.68 -4.93 -10.37
N ASN A 87 -3.80 -3.95 -10.31
CA ASN A 87 -4.02 -2.61 -10.85
C ASN A 87 -5.33 -1.95 -10.32
N GLY A 88 -5.63 -2.13 -9.04
CA GLY A 88 -6.88 -1.66 -8.42
C GLY A 88 -8.16 -2.41 -8.82
N ILE A 89 -8.07 -3.45 -9.66
CA ILE A 89 -9.21 -4.27 -10.04
C ILE A 89 -9.27 -5.50 -9.13
N HIS A 90 -10.40 -5.68 -8.44
CA HIS A 90 -10.65 -6.85 -7.61
C HIS A 90 -10.56 -8.15 -8.42
N LYS A 91 -9.86 -9.15 -7.89
CA LYS A 91 -9.66 -10.45 -8.53
C LYS A 91 -10.38 -11.58 -7.81
N ARG A 92 -10.20 -11.67 -6.49
CA ARG A 92 -10.77 -12.74 -5.66
C ARG A 92 -10.78 -12.37 -4.20
N THR A 93 -11.60 -13.07 -3.43
CA THR A 93 -11.70 -12.96 -1.98
C THR A 93 -11.50 -14.33 -1.35
N TYR A 94 -10.78 -14.38 -0.25
CA TYR A 94 -10.61 -15.53 0.62
C TYR A 94 -11.27 -15.27 1.98
#